data_AF-A0AA40LRB6-F1
#
_entry.id   AF-A0AA40LRB6-F1
#
_cell.length_a   1.000
_cell.length_b   1.000
_cell.length_c   1.000
_cell.angle_alpha   90.00
_cell.angle_beta   90.00
_cell.angle_gamma   90.00
#
_symmetry.space_group_name_H-M   'P 1'
#
loop_
_entity.id
_entity.type
_entity.pdbx_description
1 polymer ?
#
loop_
_entity_poly.entity_id
_entity_poly.type
_entity_poly.pdbx_seq_one_letter_code
_entity_poly.pdbx_strand_id
1 'polypeptide(L)'
;MTMDKSELVQKAKLAEQAEHYDDMAAAMKAVTEQGHELSNEVRNLLSVAYKNVVGACRSSWRVISSIEQKTERNEKKQQMGKEYQEKIEAELQDIYNMFWSCWTNVLFPMLHNQKACSLAKTAFDEAIAELDTLNEESYKDSMLIMQLLRDNLTLWMSVNQGDEGDAGEGEN
;
A
#
# COMPACT_ATOMS: atom_id res chain seq x y z
N MET A 1 10.02 20.71 -4.44
CA MET A 1 10.86 19.73 -3.73
C MET A 1 9.95 18.60 -3.30
N THR A 2 9.89 17.54 -4.12
CA THR A 2 9.22 16.28 -3.79
C THR A 2 10.09 15.57 -2.76
N MET A 3 9.56 15.32 -1.55
CA MET A 3 10.30 14.55 -0.54
C MET A 3 10.58 13.14 -1.07
N ASP A 4 11.81 12.68 -0.90
CA ASP A 4 12.21 11.35 -1.34
C ASP A 4 11.51 10.25 -0.51
N LYS A 5 11.26 9.09 -1.12
CA LYS A 5 10.59 7.94 -0.48
C LYS A 5 11.32 7.55 0.81
N SER A 6 12.65 7.60 0.80
CA SER A 6 13.49 7.32 1.96
C SER A 6 13.23 8.29 3.12
N GLU A 7 13.13 9.59 2.82
CA GLU A 7 12.84 10.63 3.81
C GLU A 7 11.44 10.46 4.41
N LEU A 8 10.43 10.12 3.60
CA LEU A 8 9.08 9.87 4.08
C LEU A 8 9.01 8.63 4.98
N VAL A 9 9.74 7.57 4.65
CA VAL A 9 9.85 6.37 5.49
C VAL A 9 10.56 6.69 6.81
N GLN A 10 11.63 7.50 6.79
CA GLN A 10 12.29 7.96 8.02
C GLN A 10 11.35 8.81 8.87
N LYS A 11 10.59 9.72 8.25
CA LYS A 11 9.58 10.52 8.94
C LYS A 11 8.51 9.65 9.59
N ALA A 12 8.04 8.60 8.90
CA ALA A 12 7.08 7.64 9.46
C ALA A 12 7.66 6.88 10.67
N LYS A 13 8.92 6.47 10.63
CA LYS A 13 9.60 5.82 11.77
C LYS A 13 9.76 6.75 12.97
N LEU A 14 10.09 8.03 12.73
CA LEU A 14 10.16 9.03 13.80
C LEU A 14 8.78 9.27 14.42
N ALA A 15 7.74 9.35 13.59
CA ALA A 15 6.36 9.50 14.06
C ALA A 15 5.89 8.27 14.86
N GLU A 16 6.30 7.05 14.47
CA GLU A 16 6.07 5.82 15.23
C GLU A 16 6.71 5.89 16.63
N GLN A 17 7.98 6.30 16.72
CA GLN A 17 8.69 6.45 18.00
C GLN A 17 8.08 7.52 18.90
N ALA A 18 7.47 8.54 18.30
CA ALA A 18 6.78 9.61 19.00
C ALA A 18 5.30 9.28 19.30
N GLU A 19 4.80 8.09 18.91
CA GLU A 19 3.39 7.69 19.01
C GLU A 19 2.40 8.65 18.29
N HIS A 20 2.91 9.45 17.36
CA HIS A 20 2.12 10.36 16.51
C HIS A 20 1.64 9.64 15.26
N TYR A 21 0.66 8.73 15.43
CA TYR A 21 0.21 7.85 14.35
C TYR A 21 -0.52 8.57 13.20
N ASP A 22 -1.08 9.74 13.43
CA ASP A 22 -1.71 10.56 12.38
C ASP A 22 -0.67 11.07 11.36
N ASP A 23 0.46 11.58 11.87
CA ASP A 23 1.59 12.00 11.04
C ASP A 23 2.24 10.82 10.32
N MET A 24 2.31 9.66 10.99
CA MET A 24 2.76 8.42 10.41
C MET A 24 1.86 7.98 9.24
N ALA A 25 0.54 8.05 9.42
CA ALA A 25 -0.43 7.69 8.37
C ALA A 25 -0.35 8.64 7.17
N ALA A 26 -0.19 9.96 7.42
CA ALA A 26 -0.01 10.94 6.36
C ALA A 26 1.29 10.73 5.55
N ALA A 27 2.40 10.46 6.23
CA ALA A 27 3.67 10.14 5.59
C ALA A 27 3.56 8.84 4.77
N MET A 28 2.92 7.81 5.32
CA MET A 28 2.76 6.53 4.62
C MET A 28 1.79 6.61 3.44
N LYS A 29 0.77 7.47 3.50
CA LYS A 29 -0.07 7.78 2.35
C LYS A 29 0.74 8.39 1.21
N ALA A 30 1.60 9.38 1.51
CA ALA A 30 2.46 9.98 0.50
C ALA A 30 3.41 8.95 -0.13
N VAL A 31 3.94 8.00 0.65
CA VAL A 31 4.76 6.89 0.12
C VAL A 31 3.96 5.97 -0.81
N THR A 32 2.68 5.73 -0.52
CA THR A 32 1.81 4.89 -1.36
C THR A 32 1.39 5.60 -2.66
N GLU A 33 1.24 6.93 -2.63
CA GLU A 33 0.89 7.74 -3.80
C GLU A 33 2.05 7.87 -4.80
N GLN A 34 3.28 7.63 -4.38
CA GLN A 34 4.45 7.55 -5.27
C GLN A 34 4.45 6.29 -6.17
N GLY A 35 3.51 5.36 -6.00
CA GLY A 35 3.24 4.27 -6.96
C GLY A 35 4.29 3.15 -7.04
N HIS A 36 5.42 3.27 -6.34
CA HIS A 36 6.47 2.25 -6.32
C HIS A 36 6.10 1.03 -5.45
N GLU A 37 6.67 -0.12 -5.79
CA GLU A 37 6.50 -1.35 -5.01
C GLU A 37 6.86 -1.11 -3.53
N LEU A 38 5.93 -1.48 -2.65
CA LEU A 38 6.10 -1.31 -1.21
C LEU A 38 6.89 -2.51 -0.68
N SER A 39 8.04 -2.26 -0.07
CA SER A 39 8.80 -3.29 0.63
C SER A 39 7.98 -3.88 1.78
N ASN A 40 8.36 -5.06 2.26
CA ASN A 40 7.71 -5.68 3.42
C ASN A 40 7.73 -4.75 4.65
N GLU A 41 8.80 -3.99 4.83
CA GLU A 41 8.94 -3.01 5.92
C GLU A 41 7.94 -1.86 5.79
N VAL A 42 7.82 -1.26 4.61
CA VAL A 42 6.89 -0.15 4.37
C VAL A 42 5.43 -0.61 4.51
N ARG A 43 5.11 -1.82 4.03
CA ARG A 43 3.78 -2.43 4.23
C ARG A 43 3.47 -2.66 5.72
N ASN A 44 4.45 -3.07 6.51
CA ASN A 44 4.27 -3.22 7.94
C ASN A 44 4.02 -1.87 8.63
N LEU A 45 4.82 -0.84 8.30
CA LEU A 45 4.64 0.52 8.82
C LEU A 45 3.26 1.08 8.45
N LEU A 46 2.79 0.88 7.22
CA LEU A 46 1.45 1.25 6.79
C LEU A 46 0.38 0.55 7.65
N SER A 47 0.52 -0.75 7.92
CA SER A 47 -0.42 -1.48 8.77
C SER A 47 -0.42 -0.96 10.21
N VAL A 48 0.76 -0.70 10.78
CA VAL A 48 0.91 -0.18 12.15
C VAL A 48 0.26 1.20 12.28
N ALA A 49 0.54 2.11 11.36
CA ALA A 49 0.00 3.47 11.35
C ALA A 49 -1.54 3.44 11.38
N TYR A 50 -2.16 2.80 10.39
CA TYR A 50 -3.61 2.77 10.26
C TYR A 50 -4.29 2.00 11.41
N LYS A 51 -3.70 0.90 11.88
CA LYS A 51 -4.26 0.15 13.02
C LYS A 51 -4.35 1.02 14.27
N ASN A 52 -3.31 1.82 14.53
CA ASN A 52 -3.24 2.64 15.73
C ASN A 52 -4.15 3.88 15.62
N VAL A 53 -4.20 4.55 14.46
CA VAL A 53 -5.14 5.65 14.22
C VAL A 53 -6.59 5.17 14.39
N VAL A 54 -6.98 4.08 13.72
CA VAL A 54 -8.34 3.52 13.86
C VAL A 54 -8.61 3.05 15.30
N GLY A 55 -7.60 2.46 15.96
CA GLY A 55 -7.70 2.02 17.34
C GLY A 55 -8.00 3.17 18.30
N ALA A 56 -7.32 4.31 18.14
CA ALA A 56 -7.54 5.52 18.92
C ALA A 56 -8.96 6.08 18.69
N CYS A 57 -9.37 6.27 17.42
CA CYS A 57 -10.72 6.76 17.10
C CYS A 57 -11.84 5.85 17.64
N ARG A 58 -11.70 4.52 17.53
CA ARG A 58 -12.66 3.55 18.10
C ARG A 58 -12.71 3.59 19.63
N SER A 59 -11.59 3.88 20.29
CA SER A 59 -11.54 4.08 21.73
C SER A 59 -12.31 5.35 22.13
N SER A 60 -12.03 6.46 21.45
CA SER A 60 -12.71 7.75 21.64
C SER A 60 -14.21 7.63 21.43
N TRP A 61 -14.65 7.00 20.34
CA TRP A 61 -16.08 6.79 20.05
C TRP A 61 -16.80 5.99 21.16
N ARG A 62 -16.17 4.93 21.69
CA ARG A 62 -16.74 4.16 22.83
C ARG A 62 -16.89 5.01 24.09
N VAL A 63 -15.91 5.86 24.39
CA VAL A 63 -15.96 6.74 25.57
C VAL A 63 -17.11 7.72 25.42
N ILE A 64 -17.24 8.37 24.26
CA ILE A 64 -18.30 9.35 24.02
C ILE A 64 -19.68 8.69 24.02
N SER A 65 -19.83 7.53 23.38
CA SER A 65 -21.07 6.75 23.42
C SER A 65 -21.47 6.36 24.86
N SER A 66 -20.51 6.00 25.71
CA SER A 66 -20.78 5.73 27.13
C SER A 66 -21.18 6.98 27.93
N ILE A 67 -20.62 8.14 27.59
CA ILE A 67 -20.97 9.42 28.22
C ILE A 67 -22.38 9.85 27.79
N GLU A 68 -22.75 9.66 26.53
CA GLU A 68 -24.07 9.99 26.01
C GLU A 68 -25.17 9.17 26.71
N GLN A 69 -25.00 7.85 26.83
CA GLN A 69 -25.94 6.96 27.55
C GLN A 69 -26.14 7.35 29.02
N LYS A 70 -25.15 7.96 29.66
CA LYS A 70 -25.24 8.38 31.07
C LYS A 70 -25.88 9.77 31.25
N THR A 71 -26.06 10.53 30.17
CA THR A 71 -26.39 11.98 30.24
C THR A 71 -27.81 12.30 29.76
N GLU A 72 -28.71 11.32 29.67
CA GLU A 72 -30.08 11.40 29.10
C GLU A 72 -30.97 12.55 29.62
N ARG A 73 -30.62 13.21 30.73
CA ARG A 73 -31.43 14.28 31.36
C ARG A 73 -31.03 15.71 30.98
N ASN A 74 -29.96 15.93 30.21
CA ASN A 74 -29.45 17.27 29.90
C ASN A 74 -29.26 17.47 28.39
N GLU A 75 -30.26 18.10 27.75
CA GLU A 75 -30.34 18.33 26.30
C GLU A 75 -29.11 19.02 25.71
N LYS A 76 -28.51 19.99 26.44
CA LYS A 76 -27.30 20.69 25.97
C LYS A 76 -26.07 19.78 25.92
N LYS A 77 -25.91 18.89 26.90
CA LYS A 77 -24.79 17.93 26.92
C LYS A 77 -25.00 16.81 25.89
N GLN A 78 -26.25 16.44 25.65
CA GLN A 78 -26.61 15.48 24.61
C GLN A 78 -26.31 16.02 23.21
N GLN A 79 -26.66 17.28 22.94
CA GLN A 79 -26.34 17.94 21.67
C GLN A 79 -24.81 18.03 21.45
N MET A 80 -24.04 18.45 22.46
CA MET A 80 -22.58 18.47 22.36
C MET A 80 -21.98 17.07 22.17
N GLY A 81 -22.57 16.04 22.77
CA GLY A 81 -22.15 14.64 22.60
C GLY A 81 -22.34 14.15 21.16
N LYS A 82 -23.51 14.46 20.57
CA LYS A 82 -23.82 14.12 19.17
C LYS A 82 -22.89 14.81 18.18
N GLU A 83 -22.67 16.11 18.33
CA GLU A 83 -21.74 16.85 17.46
C GLU A 83 -20.32 16.27 17.50
N TYR A 84 -19.89 15.79 18.67
CA TYR A 84 -18.58 15.15 18.80
C TYR A 84 -18.55 13.73 18.23
N GLN A 85 -19.65 12.96 18.33
CA GLN A 85 -19.78 11.67 17.66
C GLN A 85 -19.71 11.81 16.15
N GLU A 86 -20.47 12.76 15.57
CA GLU A 86 -20.48 13.00 14.13
C GLU A 86 -19.08 13.35 13.60
N LYS A 87 -18.30 14.11 14.37
CA LYS A 87 -16.89 14.39 14.04
C LYS A 87 -16.03 13.13 14.02
N ILE A 88 -16.12 12.30 15.05
CA ILE A 88 -15.34 11.06 15.12
C ILE A 88 -15.78 10.08 14.02
N GLU A 89 -17.07 10.00 13.71
CA GLU A 89 -17.59 9.18 12.62
C GLU A 89 -17.10 9.67 11.26
N ALA A 90 -17.05 10.98 11.04
CA ALA A 90 -16.44 11.56 9.84
C ALA A 90 -14.94 11.21 9.74
N GLU A 91 -14.17 11.38 10.81
CA GLU A 91 -12.75 10.99 10.86
C GLU A 91 -12.56 9.49 10.56
N LEU A 92 -13.37 8.62 11.17
CA LEU A 92 -13.35 7.18 10.91
C LEU A 92 -13.68 6.85 9.45
N GLN A 93 -14.66 7.53 8.87
CA GLN A 93 -15.08 7.34 7.48
C GLN A 93 -13.97 7.79 6.52
N ASP A 94 -13.31 8.90 6.81
CA ASP A 94 -12.17 9.39 6.03
C ASP A 94 -10.99 8.42 6.07
N ILE A 95 -10.67 7.88 7.25
CA ILE A 95 -9.63 6.85 7.39
C ILE A 95 -10.00 5.58 6.61
N TYR A 96 -11.27 5.15 6.66
CA TYR A 96 -11.75 4.00 5.90
C TYR A 96 -11.63 4.23 4.39
N ASN A 97 -12.08 5.39 3.91
CA ASN A 97 -12.00 5.77 2.50
C ASN A 97 -10.55 5.85 2.03
N MET A 98 -9.65 6.40 2.85
CA MET A 98 -8.22 6.47 2.57
C MET A 98 -7.61 5.07 2.46
N PHE A 99 -7.90 4.19 3.43
CA PHE A 99 -7.43 2.81 3.41
C PHE A 99 -7.96 2.05 2.20
N TRP A 100 -9.26 2.19 1.90
CA TRP A 100 -9.89 1.58 0.74
C TRP A 100 -9.24 2.03 -0.56
N SER A 101 -9.02 3.34 -0.72
CA SER A 101 -8.33 3.90 -1.89
C SER A 101 -6.91 3.35 -2.03
N CYS A 102 -6.15 3.30 -0.94
CA CYS A 102 -4.81 2.73 -0.95
C CYS A 102 -4.84 1.22 -1.30
N TRP A 103 -5.84 0.50 -0.80
CA TRP A 103 -6.03 -0.91 -1.11
C TRP A 103 -6.37 -1.12 -2.59
N THR A 104 -7.35 -0.41 -3.14
CA THR A 104 -7.82 -0.61 -4.51
C THR A 104 -6.86 -0.07 -5.55
N ASN A 105 -6.20 1.06 -5.29
CA ASN A 105 -5.39 1.76 -6.28
C ASN A 105 -3.92 1.36 -6.25
N VAL A 106 -3.42 0.88 -5.09
CA VAL A 106 -1.99 0.59 -4.91
C VAL A 106 -1.77 -0.88 -4.60
N LEU A 107 -2.37 -1.40 -3.52
CA LEU A 107 -2.07 -2.77 -3.06
C LEU A 107 -2.67 -3.85 -3.97
N PHE A 108 -3.90 -3.68 -4.44
CA PHE A 108 -4.60 -4.67 -5.26
C PHE A 108 -3.93 -4.86 -6.65
N PRO A 109 -3.57 -3.79 -7.39
CA PRO A 109 -2.84 -3.93 -8.65
C PRO A 109 -1.45 -4.55 -8.47
N MET A 110 -0.72 -4.20 -7.40
CA MET A 110 0.58 -4.80 -7.09
C MET A 110 0.47 -6.31 -6.83
N LEU A 111 -0.54 -6.74 -6.07
CA LEU A 111 -0.82 -8.16 -5.80
C LEU A 111 -1.12 -8.95 -7.08
N HIS A 112 -1.83 -8.33 -8.04
CA HIS A 112 -2.13 -8.97 -9.32
C HIS A 112 -0.88 -9.08 -10.20
N ASN A 113 -0.06 -8.03 -10.25
CA ASN A 113 1.18 -8.02 -11.03
C ASN A 113 2.20 -9.04 -10.48
N GLN A 114 2.37 -9.12 -9.16
CA GLN A 114 3.30 -10.09 -8.55
C GLN A 114 2.90 -11.55 -8.83
N LYS A 115 1.61 -11.87 -8.77
CA LYS A 115 1.11 -13.22 -9.13
C LYS A 115 1.24 -13.52 -10.62
N ALA A 116 0.97 -12.54 -11.48
CA ALA A 116 1.14 -12.67 -12.92
C ALA A 116 2.62 -12.93 -13.27
N CYS A 117 3.54 -12.18 -12.65
CA CYS A 117 4.98 -12.38 -12.80
C CYS A 117 5.44 -13.74 -12.28
N SER A 118 4.97 -14.19 -11.11
CA SER A 118 5.34 -15.52 -10.58
C SER A 118 4.85 -16.65 -11.48
N LEU A 119 3.61 -16.55 -11.99
CA LEU A 119 3.03 -17.57 -12.86
C LEU A 119 3.76 -17.63 -14.21
N ALA A 120 4.05 -16.46 -14.80
CA ALA A 120 4.81 -16.38 -16.04
C ALA A 120 6.24 -16.92 -15.87
N LYS A 121 6.88 -16.67 -14.73
CA LYS A 121 8.22 -17.21 -14.42
C LYS A 121 8.20 -18.73 -14.27
N THR A 122 7.25 -19.28 -13.52
CA THR A 122 7.09 -20.74 -13.38
C THR A 122 6.83 -21.41 -14.73
N ALA A 123 5.92 -20.87 -15.54
CA ALA A 123 5.63 -21.41 -16.87
C ALA A 123 6.86 -21.35 -17.80
N PHE A 124 7.70 -20.32 -17.68
CA PHE A 124 8.94 -20.20 -18.44
C PHE A 124 10.01 -21.20 -17.98
N ASP A 125 10.20 -21.37 -16.67
CA ASP A 125 11.16 -22.33 -16.10
C ASP A 125 10.77 -23.79 -16.42
N GLU A 126 9.48 -24.12 -16.35
CA GLU A 126 8.94 -25.43 -16.76
C GLU A 126 9.13 -25.67 -18.26
N ALA A 127 8.88 -24.66 -19.10
CA ALA A 127 9.09 -24.76 -20.54
C ALA A 127 10.57 -24.97 -20.90
N ILE A 128 11.52 -24.36 -20.16
CA ILE A 128 12.97 -24.62 -20.34
C ILE A 128 13.30 -26.08 -20.02
N ALA A 129 12.75 -26.63 -18.95
CA ALA A 129 13.08 -27.99 -18.49
C ALA A 129 12.64 -29.08 -19.48
N GLU A 130 11.59 -28.83 -20.26
CA GLU A 130 11.07 -29.77 -21.25
C GLU A 130 11.48 -29.43 -22.69
N LEU A 131 12.19 -28.31 -22.91
CA LEU A 131 12.50 -27.78 -24.25
C LEU A 131 13.29 -28.76 -25.13
N ASP A 132 14.20 -29.52 -24.51
CA ASP A 132 15.05 -30.51 -25.20
C ASP A 132 14.30 -31.79 -25.60
N THR A 133 13.06 -31.97 -25.14
CA THR A 133 12.23 -33.15 -25.44
C THR A 133 11.29 -32.95 -26.62
N LEU A 134 11.25 -31.73 -27.16
CA LEU A 134 10.29 -31.32 -28.19
C LEU A 134 10.76 -31.61 -29.62
N ASN A 135 9.79 -31.82 -30.49
CA ASN A 135 9.97 -32.02 -31.92
C ASN A 135 10.35 -30.69 -32.61
N GLU A 136 11.05 -30.75 -33.75
CA GLU A 136 11.59 -29.57 -34.44
C GLU A 136 10.56 -28.49 -34.83
N GLU A 137 9.31 -28.90 -35.09
CA GLU A 137 8.18 -28.00 -35.37
C GLU A 137 7.63 -27.36 -34.09
N SER A 138 7.42 -28.16 -33.04
CA SER A 138 6.96 -27.69 -31.72
C SER A 138 8.00 -26.84 -30.99
N TYR A 139 9.29 -27.04 -31.25
CA TYR A 139 10.38 -26.25 -30.70
C TYR A 139 10.29 -24.78 -31.13
N LYS A 140 9.95 -24.52 -32.40
CA LYS A 140 9.85 -23.15 -32.94
C LYS A 140 8.66 -22.39 -32.35
N ASP A 141 7.52 -23.05 -32.20
CA ASP A 141 6.31 -22.44 -31.62
C ASP A 141 6.48 -22.20 -30.10
N SER A 142 7.06 -23.16 -29.38
CA SER A 142 7.38 -23.00 -27.95
C SER A 142 8.38 -21.87 -27.70
N MET A 143 9.41 -21.73 -28.55
CA MET A 143 10.36 -20.61 -28.51
C MET A 143 9.68 -19.25 -28.70
N LEU A 144 8.70 -19.15 -29.61
CA LEU A 144 7.95 -17.91 -29.83
C LEU A 144 7.09 -17.53 -28.62
N ILE A 145 6.42 -18.51 -28.01
CA ILE A 145 5.59 -18.29 -26.81
C ILE A 145 6.46 -17.90 -25.60
N MET A 146 7.61 -18.57 -25.42
CA MET A 146 8.59 -18.22 -24.38
C MET A 146 9.15 -16.81 -24.57
N GLN A 147 9.42 -16.42 -25.82
CA GLN A 147 9.86 -15.06 -26.17
C GLN A 147 8.82 -14.00 -25.78
N LEU A 148 7.54 -14.24 -26.09
CA LEU A 148 6.43 -13.37 -25.70
C LEU A 148 6.26 -13.29 -24.17
N LEU A 149 6.40 -14.41 -23.46
CA LEU A 149 6.38 -14.44 -21.99
C LEU A 149 7.54 -13.63 -21.40
N ARG A 150 8.75 -13.74 -21.96
CA ARG A 150 9.93 -12.96 -21.53
C ARG A 150 9.74 -11.46 -21.75
N ASP A 151 9.18 -11.07 -22.90
CA ASP A 151 8.96 -9.66 -23.23
C ASP A 151 7.87 -9.06 -22.33
N ASN A 152 6.79 -9.81 -22.05
CA ASN A 152 5.77 -9.42 -21.08
C ASN A 152 6.32 -9.32 -19.65
N LEU A 153 7.15 -10.27 -19.22
CA LEU A 153 7.85 -10.22 -17.92
C LEU A 153 8.75 -8.99 -17.82
N THR A 154 9.48 -8.65 -18.88
CA THR A 154 10.34 -7.47 -18.93
C THR A 154 9.52 -6.18 -18.85
N LEU A 155 8.37 -6.12 -19.51
CA LEU A 155 7.43 -4.99 -19.38
C LEU A 155 6.87 -4.87 -17.96
N TRP A 156 6.42 -5.97 -17.35
CA TRP A 156 5.87 -5.94 -16.00
C TRP A 156 6.94 -5.61 -14.95
N MET A 157 8.18 -6.07 -15.11
CA MET A 157 9.30 -5.74 -14.23
C MET A 157 9.86 -4.34 -14.46
N SER A 158 9.87 -3.82 -15.70
CA SER A 158 10.33 -2.45 -15.99
C SER A 158 9.36 -1.38 -15.50
N VAL A 159 8.04 -1.66 -15.51
CA VAL A 159 7.05 -0.84 -14.80
C VAL A 159 7.32 -0.82 -13.28
N ASN A 160 7.94 -1.87 -12.73
CA ASN A 160 8.34 -1.94 -11.33
C ASN A 160 9.73 -1.31 -11.03
N GLN A 161 10.63 -1.18 -12.01
CA GLN A 161 12.03 -0.72 -11.82
C GLN A 161 12.36 0.65 -12.45
N GLY A 162 11.41 1.29 -13.13
CA GLY A 162 11.65 2.48 -13.95
C GLY A 162 11.86 3.82 -13.24
N ASP A 163 12.38 3.87 -12.00
CA ASP A 163 12.71 5.17 -11.36
C ASP A 163 13.96 5.17 -10.46
N GLU A 164 14.83 4.16 -10.55
CA GLU A 164 16.13 4.13 -9.82
C GLU A 164 17.34 4.45 -10.72
N GLY A 165 17.19 5.34 -11.71
CA GLY A 165 18.23 5.51 -12.73
C GLY A 165 18.38 6.90 -13.34
N ASP A 166 18.46 7.98 -12.55
CA ASP A 166 19.27 9.14 -12.95
C ASP A 166 19.66 10.02 -11.74
N ALA A 167 20.79 9.70 -11.12
CA ALA A 167 21.56 10.65 -10.31
C ALA A 167 23.05 10.26 -10.39
N GLY A 168 23.56 10.15 -11.61
CA GLY A 168 24.99 10.03 -11.89
C GLY A 168 25.64 11.41 -11.97
N GLU A 169 26.36 11.76 -10.89
CA GLU A 169 27.64 12.45 -10.89
C GLU A 169 27.80 13.75 -11.71
N GLY A 170 27.77 14.88 -10.99
CA GLY A 170 28.36 16.15 -11.42
C GLY A 170 29.48 16.57 -10.47
N GLU A 171 30.64 15.93 -10.56
CA GLU A 171 31.91 16.48 -10.04
C GLU A 171 32.58 17.30 -11.16
N ASN A 172 32.51 18.63 -11.05
CA ASN A 172 33.63 19.57 -11.18
C ASN A 172 33.14 21.03 -11.05
#